data_AF-A0A1F3Y9C0-F1
#
_entry.id   AF-A0A1F3Y9C0-F1
#
_cell.length_a   1.000
_cell.length_b   1.000
_cell.length_c   1.000
_cell.angle_alpha   90.00
_cell.angle_beta   90.00
_cell.angle_gamma   90.00
#
_symmetry.space_group_name_H-M   'P 1'
#
loop_
_entity.id
_entity.type
_entity.pdbx_description
1 polymer ?
#
loop_
_entity_poly.entity_id
_entity_poly.type
_entity_poly.pdbx_seq_one_letter_code
_entity_poly.pdbx_strand_id
1 'polypeptide(L)'
;MIVQGRYEDTARGINELRKGTTHPDAESIRRLVAVRLAIKRGDPGEDTSWITLPIPENSWLEAERSLVRGHWEYHLKNFKSGITHFRKAEQVFGRLRMYDREYVSSFNAIIGEVSGPTQLAPLKQLDALRELEGKVRLHIDDRKCLQVQAMIHRQKAHAFEDLNRLHASLEEISKAIAIFEVFGPTSDYHLALLHAADISLDLNDSFRGRSFMEYVIEPVDARIEFPLAYVRWRLGGPLPDQKRFAVVPGGWKEKFEKLEQSQTTNITASDQQLWDWNFSTGRIESPDGSSRFVLKPSSLEARLLKLLMQERSSKQLLIEALWPSQGETQLLDNRFHRMISRLNRKLKGGIEFDGKHYHLRIRVKTR
;
A
#
# COMPACT_ATOMS: atom_id res chain seq x y z
N MET A 1 0.49 3.42 -23.01
CA MET A 1 -0.94 3.30 -23.41
C MET A 1 -1.76 2.40 -22.50
N ILE A 2 -1.71 1.06 -22.56
CA ILE A 2 -2.49 0.20 -21.62
C ILE A 2 -2.02 0.34 -20.16
N VAL A 3 -0.70 0.43 -19.97
CA VAL A 3 -0.05 0.69 -18.66
C VAL A 3 -0.45 2.06 -18.09
N GLN A 4 -0.86 3.01 -18.95
CA GLN A 4 -1.21 4.39 -18.54
C GLN A 4 -2.70 4.61 -18.28
N GLY A 5 -3.56 3.58 -18.34
CA GLY A 5 -5.01 3.77 -18.12
C GLY A 5 -5.74 4.46 -19.28
N ARG A 6 -5.08 4.74 -20.41
CA ARG A 6 -5.71 5.38 -21.56
C ARG A 6 -6.36 4.35 -22.49
N TYR A 7 -7.51 3.84 -22.07
CA TYR A 7 -8.26 2.80 -22.78
C TYR A 7 -8.74 3.27 -24.15
N GLU A 8 -9.14 4.53 -24.27
CA GLU A 8 -9.64 5.15 -25.51
C GLU A 8 -8.54 5.34 -26.55
N ASP A 9 -7.34 5.75 -26.12
CA ASP A 9 -6.16 5.82 -27.00
C ASP A 9 -5.72 4.43 -27.44
N THR A 10 -5.84 3.44 -26.56
CA THR A 10 -5.55 2.03 -26.90
C THR A 10 -6.55 1.50 -27.92
N ALA A 11 -7.84 1.77 -27.74
CA ALA A 11 -8.89 1.39 -28.69
C ALA A 11 -8.72 2.09 -30.05
N ARG A 12 -8.32 3.37 -30.06
CA ARG A 12 -7.94 4.10 -31.29
C ARG A 12 -6.74 3.46 -31.99
N GLY A 13 -5.67 3.16 -31.26
CA GLY A 13 -4.49 2.48 -31.81
C GLY A 13 -4.81 1.10 -32.40
N ILE A 14 -5.72 0.33 -31.79
CA ILE A 14 -6.21 -0.95 -32.35
C ILE A 14 -6.98 -0.72 -33.66
N ASN A 15 -7.82 0.32 -33.71
CA ASN A 15 -8.59 0.66 -34.90
C ASN A 15 -7.73 1.22 -36.03
N GLU A 16 -6.61 1.89 -35.72
CA GLU A 16 -5.61 2.32 -36.71
C GLU A 16 -4.82 1.13 -37.25
N LEU A 17 -4.45 0.17 -36.40
CA LEU A 17 -3.86 -1.11 -36.82
C LEU A 17 -4.81 -1.93 -37.71
N ARG A 18 -6.13 -1.72 -37.64
CA ARG A 18 -7.10 -2.34 -38.55
C ARG A 18 -7.12 -1.72 -39.95
N LYS A 19 -6.69 -0.46 -40.09
CA LYS A 19 -6.91 0.33 -41.30
C LYS A 19 -5.74 0.34 -42.30
N GLY A 20 -4.60 -0.28 -42.01
CA GLY A 20 -3.47 -0.15 -42.94
C GLY A 20 -2.17 -0.94 -42.72
N THR A 21 -2.18 -2.17 -42.21
CA THR A 21 -0.92 -2.92 -42.03
C THR A 21 -0.90 -4.29 -42.71
N THR A 22 0.07 -4.46 -43.61
CA THR A 22 0.56 -5.72 -44.21
C THR A 22 1.70 -6.36 -43.40
N HIS A 23 1.97 -5.87 -42.20
CA HIS A 23 3.06 -6.39 -41.36
C HIS A 23 2.68 -7.78 -40.81
N PRO A 24 3.52 -8.82 -40.99
CA PRO A 24 3.20 -10.19 -40.58
C PRO A 24 2.88 -10.34 -39.08
N ASP A 25 3.38 -9.41 -38.26
CA ASP A 25 3.20 -9.37 -36.81
C ASP A 25 1.96 -8.58 -36.32
N ALA A 26 1.27 -7.85 -37.21
CA ALA A 26 0.22 -6.92 -36.82
C ALA A 26 -0.99 -7.61 -36.15
N GLU A 27 -1.33 -8.82 -36.60
CA GLU A 27 -2.40 -9.64 -35.99
C GLU A 27 -2.01 -10.03 -34.55
N SER A 28 -0.78 -10.52 -34.36
CA SER A 28 -0.26 -10.92 -33.05
C SER A 28 -0.24 -9.76 -32.07
N ILE A 29 0.21 -8.58 -32.50
CA ILE A 29 0.22 -7.35 -31.68
C ILE A 29 -1.20 -6.96 -31.30
N ARG A 30 -2.13 -6.91 -32.27
CA ARG A 30 -3.53 -6.54 -32.00
C ARG A 30 -4.18 -7.46 -30.97
N ARG A 31 -3.96 -8.78 -31.09
CA ARG A 31 -4.51 -9.76 -30.15
C ARG A 31 -3.90 -9.63 -28.76
N LEU A 32 -2.58 -9.43 -28.66
CA LEU A 32 -1.92 -9.17 -27.36
C LEU A 32 -2.48 -7.93 -26.67
N VAL A 33 -2.73 -6.85 -27.41
CA VAL A 33 -3.33 -5.62 -26.88
C VAL A 33 -4.78 -5.87 -26.45
N ALA A 34 -5.59 -6.58 -27.24
CA ALA A 34 -6.96 -6.94 -26.89
C ALA A 34 -7.04 -7.77 -25.61
N VAL A 35 -6.20 -8.81 -25.47
CA VAL A 35 -6.15 -9.64 -24.26
C VAL A 35 -5.74 -8.82 -23.04
N ARG A 36 -4.74 -7.94 -23.17
CA ARG A 36 -4.35 -7.05 -22.07
C ARG A 36 -5.49 -6.13 -21.63
N LEU A 37 -6.32 -5.68 -22.57
CA LEU A 37 -7.52 -4.89 -22.25
C LEU A 37 -8.57 -5.75 -21.53
N ALA A 38 -8.83 -6.97 -22.01
CA ALA A 38 -9.78 -7.91 -21.40
C ALA A 38 -9.37 -8.26 -19.95
N ILE A 39 -8.11 -8.66 -19.74
CA ILE A 39 -7.53 -8.91 -18.40
C ILE A 39 -7.71 -7.68 -17.51
N LYS A 40 -7.43 -6.48 -18.03
CA LYS A 40 -7.52 -5.25 -17.25
C LYS A 40 -8.98 -4.85 -16.92
N ARG A 41 -9.96 -5.32 -17.70
CA ARG A 41 -11.39 -5.16 -17.42
C ARG A 41 -11.93 -6.22 -16.46
N GLY A 42 -11.10 -7.19 -16.05
CA GLY A 42 -11.52 -8.28 -15.19
C GLY A 42 -12.38 -9.33 -15.90
N ASP A 43 -12.37 -9.32 -17.23
CA ASP A 43 -12.99 -10.37 -18.05
C ASP A 43 -11.87 -11.19 -18.71
N PRO A 44 -11.26 -12.14 -17.98
CA PRO A 44 -10.30 -13.02 -18.58
C PRO A 44 -10.99 -13.86 -19.66
N GLY A 45 -12.21 -14.37 -19.44
CA GLY A 45 -12.81 -15.48 -20.20
C GLY A 45 -12.91 -15.35 -21.73
N GLU A 46 -12.71 -14.16 -22.31
CA GLU A 46 -12.64 -13.95 -23.76
C GLU A 46 -11.42 -14.63 -24.41
N ASP A 47 -11.72 -15.71 -25.14
CA ASP A 47 -10.94 -16.31 -26.22
C ASP A 47 -9.42 -16.40 -26.01
N THR A 48 -8.98 -17.43 -25.26
CA THR A 48 -7.56 -17.77 -25.06
C THR A 48 -6.93 -18.46 -26.28
N SER A 49 -7.68 -18.73 -27.35
CA SER A 49 -7.20 -19.42 -28.56
C SER A 49 -6.05 -18.68 -29.26
N TRP A 50 -5.84 -17.40 -28.93
CA TRP A 50 -4.78 -16.57 -29.48
C TRP A 50 -3.44 -16.70 -28.74
N ILE A 51 -3.47 -17.20 -27.50
CA ILE A 51 -2.26 -17.42 -26.69
C ILE A 51 -1.38 -18.52 -27.33
N THR A 52 -1.93 -19.34 -28.22
CA THR A 52 -1.27 -20.47 -28.90
C THR A 52 -0.73 -20.13 -30.30
N LEU A 53 -0.81 -18.88 -30.76
CA LEU A 53 -0.28 -18.50 -32.07
C LEU A 53 1.22 -18.83 -32.21
N PRO A 54 1.66 -19.34 -33.37
CA PRO A 54 3.07 -19.53 -33.66
C PRO A 54 3.75 -18.16 -33.76
N ILE A 55 4.68 -17.90 -32.83
CA ILE A 55 5.50 -16.69 -32.80
C ILE A 55 6.96 -17.17 -32.86
N PRO A 56 7.85 -16.52 -33.63
CA PRO A 56 9.25 -16.87 -33.66
C PRO A 56 9.86 -16.87 -32.24
N GLU A 57 10.62 -17.92 -31.93
CA GLU A 57 11.36 -18.02 -30.67
C GLU A 57 12.38 -16.89 -30.54
N ASN A 58 12.63 -16.43 -29.31
CA ASN A 58 13.51 -15.31 -28.97
C ASN A 58 13.13 -13.95 -29.60
N SER A 59 11.86 -13.78 -30.02
CA SER A 59 11.35 -12.49 -30.45
C SER A 59 10.79 -11.68 -29.28
N TRP A 60 10.76 -10.34 -29.42
CA TRP A 60 10.10 -9.47 -28.44
C TRP A 60 8.61 -9.79 -28.28
N LEU A 61 7.97 -10.33 -29.33
CA LEU A 61 6.58 -10.80 -29.30
C LEU A 61 6.40 -12.04 -28.45
N GLU A 62 7.37 -12.96 -28.45
CA GLU A 62 7.34 -14.12 -27.55
C GLU A 62 7.42 -13.68 -26.09
N ALA A 63 8.27 -12.69 -25.80
CA ALA A 63 8.41 -12.09 -24.48
C ALA A 63 7.11 -11.39 -24.04
N GLU A 64 6.49 -10.58 -24.90
CA GLU A 64 5.18 -9.97 -24.64
C GLU A 64 4.09 -11.02 -24.41
N ARG A 65 4.03 -12.08 -25.24
CA ARG A 65 3.09 -13.18 -25.03
C ARG A 65 3.29 -13.83 -23.66
N SER A 66 4.53 -14.05 -23.26
CA SER A 66 4.85 -14.61 -21.95
C SER A 66 4.43 -13.65 -20.82
N LEU A 67 4.69 -12.35 -20.95
CA LEU A 67 4.24 -11.33 -20.01
C LEU A 67 2.70 -11.32 -19.85
N VAL A 68 1.96 -11.38 -20.97
CA VAL A 68 0.50 -11.41 -20.96
C VAL A 68 -0.04 -12.72 -20.35
N ARG A 69 0.56 -13.88 -20.68
CA ARG A 69 0.25 -15.15 -20.02
C ARG A 69 0.51 -15.09 -18.52
N GLY A 70 1.57 -14.40 -18.09
CA GLY A 70 1.85 -14.20 -16.67
C GLY A 70 0.71 -13.47 -15.95
N HIS A 71 0.23 -12.36 -16.52
CA HIS A 71 -0.89 -11.60 -15.96
C HIS A 71 -2.20 -12.39 -15.98
N TRP A 72 -2.44 -13.15 -17.05
CA TRP A 72 -3.59 -14.03 -17.18
C TRP A 72 -3.64 -15.06 -16.05
N GLU A 73 -2.54 -15.79 -15.83
CA GLU A 73 -2.46 -16.82 -14.80
C GLU A 73 -2.64 -16.22 -13.39
N TYR A 74 -2.16 -14.99 -13.15
CA TYR A 74 -2.42 -14.29 -11.89
C TYR A 74 -3.89 -13.96 -11.71
N HIS A 75 -4.58 -13.58 -12.77
CA HIS A 75 -6.03 -13.36 -12.72
C HIS A 75 -6.77 -14.66 -12.37
N LEU A 76 -6.31 -15.80 -12.89
CA LEU A 76 -6.79 -17.13 -12.52
C LEU A 76 -6.26 -17.66 -11.18
N LYS A 77 -5.49 -16.86 -10.43
CA LYS A 77 -4.82 -17.23 -9.16
C LYS A 77 -3.81 -18.38 -9.27
N ASN A 78 -3.34 -18.69 -10.48
CA ASN A 78 -2.27 -19.64 -10.75
C ASN A 78 -0.89 -18.95 -10.70
N PHE A 79 -0.51 -18.51 -9.50
CA PHE A 79 0.69 -17.68 -9.32
C PHE A 79 1.98 -18.37 -9.77
N LYS A 80 2.12 -19.69 -9.55
CA LYS A 80 3.33 -20.44 -9.93
C LYS A 80 3.56 -20.39 -11.44
N SER A 81 2.51 -20.69 -12.23
CA SER A 81 2.58 -20.60 -13.70
C SER A 81 2.87 -19.16 -14.15
N GLY A 82 2.19 -18.19 -13.54
CA GLY A 82 2.41 -16.78 -13.86
C GLY A 82 3.84 -16.30 -13.62
N ILE A 83 4.46 -16.70 -12.50
CA ILE A 83 5.88 -16.41 -12.20
C ILE A 83 6.78 -17.01 -13.28
N THR A 84 6.57 -18.28 -13.65
CA THR A 84 7.36 -18.92 -14.72
C THR A 84 7.27 -18.13 -16.03
N HIS A 85 6.09 -17.64 -16.38
CA HIS A 85 5.89 -16.82 -17.57
C HIS A 85 6.57 -15.45 -17.48
N PHE A 86 6.54 -14.78 -16.32
CA PHE A 86 7.28 -13.54 -16.12
C PHE A 86 8.79 -13.72 -16.19
N ARG A 87 9.34 -14.78 -15.59
CA ARG A 87 10.78 -15.11 -15.69
C ARG A 87 11.19 -15.41 -17.14
N LYS A 88 10.33 -16.07 -17.92
CA LYS A 88 10.57 -16.28 -19.35
C LYS A 88 10.60 -14.95 -20.11
N ALA A 89 9.66 -14.04 -19.85
CA ALA A 89 9.64 -12.71 -20.46
C ALA A 89 10.89 -11.90 -20.10
N GLU A 90 11.29 -11.89 -18.81
CA GLU A 90 12.51 -11.27 -18.30
C GLU A 90 13.75 -11.72 -19.09
N GLN A 91 13.94 -13.04 -19.23
CA GLN A 91 15.09 -13.59 -19.96
C GLN A 91 15.15 -13.15 -21.42
N VAL A 92 14.02 -13.17 -22.12
CA VAL A 92 13.98 -12.80 -23.55
C VAL A 92 14.16 -11.30 -23.73
N PHE A 93 13.51 -10.45 -22.92
CA PHE A 93 13.71 -9.00 -22.98
C PHE A 93 15.14 -8.58 -22.63
N GLY A 94 15.77 -9.24 -21.66
CA GLY A 94 17.17 -8.97 -21.31
C GLY A 94 18.14 -9.30 -22.44
N ARG A 95 17.95 -10.41 -23.15
CA ARG A 95 18.74 -10.73 -24.37
C ARG A 95 18.58 -9.68 -25.46
N LEU A 96 17.38 -9.11 -25.59
CA LEU A 96 17.06 -8.06 -26.55
C LEU A 96 17.42 -6.65 -26.05
N ARG A 97 17.98 -6.51 -24.84
CA ARG A 97 18.31 -5.23 -24.19
C ARG A 97 17.13 -4.27 -24.07
N MET A 98 15.93 -4.83 -23.90
CA MET A 98 14.70 -4.06 -23.62
C MET A 98 14.52 -3.93 -22.11
N TYR A 99 15.40 -3.15 -21.49
CA TYR A 99 15.57 -3.10 -20.03
C TYR A 99 14.30 -2.72 -19.27
N ASP A 100 13.51 -1.78 -19.78
CA ASP A 100 12.22 -1.41 -19.19
C ASP A 100 11.31 -2.64 -19.03
N ARG A 101 11.18 -3.43 -20.09
CA ARG A 101 10.31 -4.61 -20.11
C ARG A 101 10.90 -5.79 -19.34
N GLU A 102 12.22 -5.96 -19.38
CA GLU A 102 12.94 -6.91 -18.54
C GLU A 102 12.62 -6.64 -17.06
N TYR A 103 12.81 -5.40 -16.60
CA TYR A 103 12.64 -5.04 -15.19
C TYR A 103 11.17 -5.05 -14.76
N VAL A 104 10.22 -4.67 -15.63
CA VAL A 104 8.79 -4.87 -15.35
C VAL A 104 8.46 -6.36 -15.19
N SER A 105 9.04 -7.22 -16.03
CA SER A 105 8.81 -8.67 -15.94
C SER A 105 9.40 -9.25 -14.64
N SER A 106 10.62 -8.84 -14.28
CA SER A 106 11.27 -9.22 -13.02
C SER A 106 10.47 -8.74 -11.81
N PHE A 107 10.01 -7.49 -11.82
CA PHE A 107 9.13 -6.94 -10.79
C PHE A 107 7.85 -7.77 -10.64
N ASN A 108 7.16 -8.07 -11.74
CA ASN A 108 5.92 -8.86 -11.70
C ASN A 108 6.14 -10.27 -11.13
N ALA A 109 7.28 -10.91 -11.44
CA ALA A 109 7.65 -12.20 -10.85
C ALA A 109 7.77 -12.09 -9.32
N ILE A 110 8.45 -11.06 -8.80
CA ILE A 110 8.55 -10.78 -7.36
C ILE A 110 7.16 -10.56 -6.75
N ILE A 111 6.27 -9.83 -7.44
CA ILE A 111 4.92 -9.55 -6.90
C ILE A 111 4.07 -10.80 -6.73
N GLY A 112 4.08 -11.78 -7.64
CA GLY A 112 3.33 -13.02 -7.36
C GLY A 112 4.03 -13.97 -6.43
N GLU A 113 5.34 -13.83 -6.26
CA GLU A 113 6.09 -14.46 -5.18
C GLU A 113 5.60 -13.96 -3.79
N VAL A 114 5.22 -12.68 -3.71
CA VAL A 114 4.59 -12.04 -2.53
C VAL A 114 3.10 -12.39 -2.40
N SER A 115 2.34 -12.32 -3.50
CA SER A 115 0.88 -12.47 -3.51
C SER A 115 0.41 -13.93 -3.59
N GLY A 116 1.31 -14.84 -3.96
CA GLY A 116 1.03 -16.26 -4.16
C GLY A 116 1.13 -17.09 -2.88
N PRO A 117 0.90 -18.41 -2.97
CA PRO A 117 0.86 -19.31 -1.81
C PRO A 117 2.18 -19.40 -1.04
N THR A 118 3.30 -19.00 -1.65
CA THR A 118 4.61 -18.91 -1.00
C THR A 118 4.74 -17.75 -0.03
N GLN A 119 3.90 -16.71 -0.15
CA GLN A 119 3.90 -15.46 0.63
C GLN A 119 5.29 -15.07 1.12
N LEU A 120 6.12 -14.59 0.20
CA LEU A 120 7.48 -14.16 0.53
C LEU A 120 7.48 -13.19 1.71
N ALA A 121 8.19 -13.57 2.78
CA ALA A 121 8.23 -12.75 3.99
C ALA A 121 8.74 -11.33 3.69
N PRO A 122 8.22 -10.28 4.37
CA PRO A 122 8.51 -8.89 4.00
C PRO A 122 10.00 -8.54 3.91
N LEU A 123 10.86 -9.11 4.77
CA LEU A 123 12.32 -8.89 4.70
C LEU A 123 12.94 -9.46 3.42
N LYS A 124 12.55 -10.67 3.00
CA LYS A 124 13.04 -11.29 1.77
C LYS A 124 12.51 -10.56 0.54
N GLN A 125 11.28 -10.07 0.59
CA GLN A 125 10.73 -9.18 -0.43
C GLN A 125 11.57 -7.90 -0.57
N LEU A 126 11.94 -7.25 0.54
CA LEU A 126 12.81 -6.08 0.51
C LEU A 126 14.17 -6.36 -0.13
N ASP A 127 14.78 -7.51 0.15
CA ASP A 127 16.06 -7.90 -0.44
C ASP A 127 15.95 -8.13 -1.95
N ALA A 128 14.92 -8.83 -2.41
CA ALA A 128 14.65 -9.03 -3.84
C ALA A 128 14.40 -7.68 -4.57
N LEU A 129 13.64 -6.78 -3.95
CA LEU A 129 13.36 -5.46 -4.49
C LEU A 129 14.61 -4.57 -4.53
N ARG A 130 15.51 -4.67 -3.55
CA ARG A 130 16.80 -3.95 -3.55
C ARG A 130 17.73 -4.44 -4.65
N GLU A 131 17.78 -5.75 -4.88
CA GLU A 131 18.57 -6.31 -5.99
C GLU A 131 18.06 -5.78 -7.33
N LEU A 132 16.73 -5.79 -7.54
CA LEU A 132 16.13 -5.26 -8.75
C LEU A 132 16.35 -3.74 -8.88
N GLU A 133 16.22 -2.98 -7.79
CA GLU A 133 16.50 -1.54 -7.77
C GLU A 133 17.95 -1.24 -8.21
N GLY A 134 18.91 -2.06 -7.75
CA GLY A 134 20.31 -1.96 -8.16
C GLY A 134 20.51 -2.12 -9.67
N LYS A 135 19.79 -3.07 -10.29
CA LYS A 135 19.83 -3.28 -11.75
C LYS A 135 19.19 -2.11 -12.50
N VAL A 136 18.02 -1.64 -12.05
CA VAL A 136 17.30 -0.50 -12.67
C VAL A 136 18.17 0.76 -12.66
N ARG A 137 18.91 1.02 -11.58
CA ARG A 137 19.78 2.20 -11.46
C ARG A 137 20.90 2.26 -12.52
N LEU A 138 21.33 1.12 -13.07
CA LEU A 138 22.32 1.09 -14.15
C LEU A 138 21.77 1.68 -15.47
N HIS A 139 20.45 1.83 -15.57
CA HIS A 139 19.74 2.31 -16.76
C HIS A 139 18.77 3.45 -16.44
N ILE A 140 19.12 4.28 -15.45
CA ILE A 140 18.30 5.39 -14.92
C ILE A 140 17.98 6.47 -15.98
N ASP A 141 18.84 6.61 -17.01
CA ASP A 141 18.65 7.57 -18.09
C ASP A 141 17.44 7.22 -18.99
N ASP A 142 16.96 5.98 -18.94
CA ASP A 142 15.71 5.59 -19.60
C ASP A 142 14.51 5.94 -18.70
N ARG A 143 13.67 6.87 -19.17
CA ARG A 143 12.43 7.29 -18.50
C ARG A 143 11.52 6.13 -18.14
N LYS A 144 11.51 5.04 -18.90
CA LYS A 144 10.68 3.88 -18.60
C LYS A 144 11.24 3.03 -17.46
N CYS A 145 12.57 2.98 -17.30
CA CYS A 145 13.21 2.35 -16.15
C CYS A 145 12.90 3.11 -14.85
N LEU A 146 12.81 4.44 -14.91
CA LEU A 146 12.35 5.26 -13.77
C LEU A 146 10.94 4.87 -13.29
N GLN A 147 10.01 4.58 -14.21
CA GLN A 147 8.68 4.09 -13.84
C GLN A 147 8.75 2.78 -13.05
N VAL A 148 9.63 1.86 -13.46
CA VAL A 148 9.86 0.60 -12.72
C VAL A 148 10.45 0.88 -11.34
N GLN A 149 11.39 1.82 -11.24
CA GLN A 149 11.94 2.25 -9.95
C GLN A 149 10.84 2.76 -9.00
N ALA A 150 9.91 3.56 -9.50
CA ALA A 150 8.79 4.04 -8.70
C ALA A 150 7.87 2.90 -8.24
N MET A 151 7.62 1.91 -9.10
CA MET A 151 6.87 0.69 -8.73
C MET A 151 7.59 -0.09 -7.62
N ILE A 152 8.91 -0.21 -7.70
CA ILE A 152 9.75 -0.85 -6.67
C ILE A 152 9.63 -0.10 -5.34
N HIS A 153 9.79 1.23 -5.34
CA HIS A 153 9.65 2.05 -4.14
C HIS A 153 8.27 1.91 -3.48
N ARG A 154 7.19 1.93 -4.27
CA ARG A 154 5.83 1.69 -3.76
C ARG A 154 5.69 0.31 -3.12
N GLN A 155 6.27 -0.73 -3.72
CA GLN A 155 6.23 -2.08 -3.15
C GLN A 155 7.11 -2.23 -1.90
N LYS A 156 8.26 -1.55 -1.83
CA LYS A 156 9.08 -1.49 -0.61
C LYS A 156 8.34 -0.79 0.51
N ALA A 157 7.58 0.27 0.21
CA ALA A 157 6.74 0.93 1.20
C ALA A 157 5.72 -0.04 1.81
N HIS A 158 5.04 -0.86 1.01
CA HIS A 158 4.15 -1.91 1.53
C HIS A 158 4.89 -2.91 2.42
N ALA A 159 6.07 -3.39 2.01
CA ALA A 159 6.85 -4.32 2.84
C ALA A 159 7.29 -3.70 4.18
N PHE A 160 7.67 -2.42 4.19
CA PHE A 160 8.00 -1.71 5.44
C PHE A 160 6.78 -1.49 6.33
N GLU A 161 5.62 -1.24 5.73
CA GLU A 161 4.35 -1.14 6.44
C GLU A 161 3.98 -2.47 7.11
N ASP A 162 4.10 -3.59 6.40
CA ASP A 162 3.88 -4.94 6.96
C ASP A 162 4.81 -5.26 8.14
N LEU A 163 6.00 -4.65 8.16
CA LEU A 163 6.98 -4.72 9.26
C LEU A 163 6.73 -3.69 10.37
N ASN A 164 5.66 -2.92 10.28
CA ASN A 164 5.34 -1.80 11.19
C ASN A 164 6.52 -0.82 11.33
N ARG A 165 7.15 -0.46 10.20
CA ARG A 165 8.19 0.57 10.08
C ARG A 165 7.63 1.73 9.27
N LEU A 166 6.71 2.48 9.87
CA LEU A 166 5.86 3.42 9.15
C LEU A 166 6.64 4.62 8.59
N HIS A 167 7.67 5.11 9.29
CA HIS A 167 8.52 6.17 8.75
C HIS A 167 9.34 5.72 7.54
N ALA A 168 9.89 4.50 7.56
CA ALA A 168 10.60 3.94 6.42
C ALA A 168 9.67 3.70 5.23
N SER A 169 8.43 3.26 5.51
CA SER A 169 7.37 3.14 4.51
C SER A 169 7.05 4.49 3.86
N LEU A 170 6.88 5.54 4.69
CA LEU A 170 6.60 6.89 4.22
C LEU A 170 7.75 7.49 3.40
N GLU A 171 9.00 7.20 3.76
CA GLU A 171 10.17 7.61 2.99
C GLU A 171 10.20 6.97 1.61
N GLU A 172 9.99 5.65 1.53
CA GLU A 172 9.98 4.93 0.25
C GLU A 172 8.81 5.35 -0.65
N ILE A 173 7.59 5.51 -0.10
CA ILE A 173 6.46 5.95 -0.93
C ILE A 173 6.64 7.39 -1.43
N SER A 174 7.32 8.25 -0.67
CA SER A 174 7.64 9.61 -1.11
C SER A 174 8.59 9.61 -2.32
N LYS A 175 9.55 8.66 -2.38
CA LYS A 175 10.40 8.46 -3.57
C LYS A 175 9.58 8.03 -4.77
N ALA A 176 8.61 7.13 -4.58
CA ALA A 176 7.70 6.72 -5.66
C ALA A 176 6.85 7.88 -6.18
N ILE A 177 6.29 8.70 -5.28
CA ILE A 177 5.47 9.87 -5.62
C ILE A 177 6.26 10.83 -6.51
N ALA A 178 7.49 11.21 -6.11
CA ALA A 178 8.31 12.15 -6.86
C ALA A 178 8.60 11.69 -8.30
N ILE A 179 8.76 10.39 -8.51
CA ILE A 179 9.00 9.83 -9.85
C ILE A 179 7.68 9.72 -10.63
N PHE A 180 6.61 9.24 -10.01
CA PHE A 180 5.32 9.06 -10.67
C PHE A 180 4.65 10.38 -11.05
N GLU A 181 4.89 11.45 -10.30
CA GLU A 181 4.40 12.80 -10.63
C GLU A 181 4.88 13.25 -12.02
N VAL A 182 6.14 12.97 -12.35
CA VAL A 182 6.77 13.44 -13.59
C VAL A 182 6.64 12.42 -14.72
N PHE A 183 6.83 11.14 -14.40
CA PHE A 183 6.98 10.08 -15.41
C PHE A 183 5.89 9.01 -15.35
N GLY A 184 5.09 8.96 -14.29
CA GLY A 184 4.14 7.89 -14.02
C GLY A 184 2.82 8.00 -14.76
N PRO A 185 2.09 6.88 -14.88
CA PRO A 185 0.63 6.93 -15.05
C PRO A 185 -0.02 7.69 -13.90
N THR A 186 -1.02 8.53 -14.21
CA THR A 186 -1.85 9.21 -13.20
C THR A 186 -2.41 8.23 -12.18
N SER A 187 -2.76 7.01 -12.63
CA SER A 187 -3.32 6.01 -11.72
C SER A 187 -2.35 5.53 -10.65
N ASP A 188 -1.08 5.36 -11.02
CA ASP A 188 -0.05 4.87 -10.08
C ASP A 188 0.42 6.00 -9.17
N TYR A 189 0.45 7.23 -9.67
CA TYR A 189 0.67 8.43 -8.88
C TYR A 189 -0.40 8.59 -7.78
N HIS A 190 -1.68 8.53 -8.15
CA HIS A 190 -2.77 8.61 -7.17
C HIS A 190 -2.72 7.46 -6.15
N LEU A 191 -2.45 6.23 -6.57
CA LEU A 191 -2.28 5.11 -5.63
C LEU A 191 -1.12 5.35 -4.65
N ALA A 192 -0.03 5.95 -5.10
CA ALA A 192 1.09 6.28 -4.23
C ALA A 192 0.74 7.39 -3.23
N LEU A 193 0.01 8.43 -3.67
CA LEU A 193 -0.51 9.48 -2.78
C LEU A 193 -1.45 8.92 -1.70
N LEU A 194 -2.38 8.05 -2.10
CA LEU A 194 -3.32 7.42 -1.17
C LEU A 194 -2.60 6.52 -0.16
N HIS A 195 -1.58 5.79 -0.59
CA HIS A 195 -0.76 4.99 0.32
C HIS A 195 0.01 5.87 1.31
N ALA A 196 0.61 6.97 0.85
CA ALA A 196 1.27 7.93 1.73
C ALA A 196 0.30 8.60 2.71
N ALA A 197 -0.93 8.88 2.28
CA ALA A 197 -1.99 9.39 3.14
C ALA A 197 -2.37 8.39 4.22
N ASP A 198 -2.59 7.12 3.86
CA ASP A 198 -2.90 6.02 4.79
C ASP A 198 -1.80 5.85 5.86
N ILE A 199 -0.53 5.79 5.44
CA ILE A 199 0.62 5.70 6.37
C ILE A 199 0.69 6.94 7.28
N SER A 200 0.41 8.14 6.75
CA SER A 200 0.40 9.37 7.56
C SER A 200 -0.68 9.33 8.62
N LEU A 201 -1.83 8.72 8.34
CA LEU A 201 -2.90 8.51 9.32
C LEU A 201 -2.50 7.50 10.39
N ASP A 202 -1.80 6.42 10.04
CA ASP A 202 -1.24 5.48 11.02
C ASP A 202 -0.18 6.13 11.93
N LEU A 203 0.53 7.13 11.41
CA LEU A 203 1.46 7.98 12.17
C LEU A 203 0.77 9.11 12.96
N ASN A 204 -0.56 9.19 12.93
CA ASN A 204 -1.36 10.26 13.54
C ASN A 204 -1.06 11.68 13.02
N ASP A 205 -0.63 11.78 11.77
CA ASP A 205 -0.44 13.04 11.05
C ASP A 205 -1.57 13.24 10.02
N SER A 206 -2.77 13.56 10.52
CA SER A 206 -3.94 13.78 9.68
C SER A 206 -3.81 15.00 8.77
N PHE A 207 -2.99 15.99 9.15
CA PHE A 207 -2.74 17.15 8.30
C PHE A 207 -2.00 16.73 7.03
N ARG A 208 -0.89 16.01 7.19
CA ARG A 208 -0.13 15.48 6.04
C ARG A 208 -0.95 14.48 5.22
N GLY A 209 -1.76 13.65 5.87
CA GLY A 209 -2.70 12.76 5.20
C GLY A 209 -3.69 13.51 4.28
N ARG A 210 -4.24 14.65 4.76
CA ARG A 210 -5.10 15.52 3.94
C ARG A 210 -4.34 16.18 2.79
N SER A 211 -3.12 16.68 3.03
CA SER A 211 -2.32 17.31 1.99
C SER A 211 -2.05 16.37 0.81
N PHE A 212 -1.78 15.08 1.04
CA PHE A 212 -1.64 14.12 -0.07
C PHE A 212 -2.92 13.92 -0.88
N MET A 213 -4.09 13.98 -0.22
CA MET A 213 -5.39 13.82 -0.87
C MET A 213 -5.75 14.99 -1.80
N GLU A 214 -5.24 16.19 -1.52
CA GLU A 214 -5.47 17.38 -2.37
C GLU A 214 -4.89 17.22 -3.78
N TYR A 215 -3.87 16.36 -3.94
CA TYR A 215 -3.24 16.06 -5.23
C TYR A 215 -3.90 14.90 -5.98
N VAL A 216 -4.94 14.27 -5.42
CA VAL A 216 -5.73 13.26 -6.13
C VAL A 216 -6.84 13.95 -6.92
N ILE A 217 -6.59 14.19 -8.21
CA ILE A 217 -7.47 14.99 -9.08
C ILE A 217 -8.41 14.07 -9.86
N GLU A 218 -9.70 14.37 -9.89
CA GLU A 218 -10.68 13.63 -10.69
C GLU A 218 -10.55 13.95 -12.20
N PRO A 219 -10.86 13.00 -13.10
CA PRO A 219 -11.43 11.67 -12.87
C PRO A 219 -10.40 10.64 -12.40
N VAL A 220 -10.84 9.70 -11.57
CA VAL A 220 -10.00 8.62 -11.03
C VAL A 220 -10.28 7.29 -11.73
N ASP A 221 -9.23 6.47 -11.90
CA ASP A 221 -9.34 5.09 -12.40
C ASP A 221 -10.14 4.22 -11.41
N ALA A 222 -10.91 3.25 -11.88
CA ALA A 222 -11.72 2.35 -11.05
C ALA A 222 -10.92 1.67 -9.92
N ARG A 223 -9.61 1.42 -10.12
CA ARG A 223 -8.71 0.85 -9.11
C ARG A 223 -8.43 1.78 -7.92
N ILE A 224 -8.69 3.09 -8.09
CA ILE A 224 -8.43 4.15 -7.10
C ILE A 224 -9.67 4.45 -6.27
N GLU A 225 -10.86 4.25 -6.83
CA GLU A 225 -12.14 4.63 -6.21
C GLU A 225 -12.28 4.08 -4.79
N PHE A 226 -12.03 2.77 -4.59
CA PHE A 226 -12.11 2.15 -3.27
C PHE A 226 -11.02 2.65 -2.30
N PRO A 227 -9.72 2.63 -2.65
CA PRO A 227 -8.68 3.24 -1.81
C PRO A 227 -8.96 4.70 -1.42
N LEU A 228 -9.46 5.50 -2.36
CA LEU A 228 -9.81 6.91 -2.13
C LEU A 228 -10.94 7.04 -1.12
N ALA A 229 -12.02 6.26 -1.29
CA ALA A 229 -13.14 6.24 -0.35
C ALA A 229 -12.72 5.77 1.04
N TYR A 230 -11.87 4.75 1.13
CA TYR A 230 -11.30 4.26 2.38
C TYR A 230 -10.48 5.33 3.11
N VAL A 231 -9.57 6.04 2.44
CA VAL A 231 -8.80 7.12 3.10
C VAL A 231 -9.71 8.29 3.50
N ARG A 232 -10.71 8.64 2.67
CA ARG A 232 -11.73 9.65 3.02
C ARG A 232 -12.49 9.28 4.29
N TRP A 233 -12.87 8.01 4.43
CA TRP A 233 -13.52 7.50 5.64
C TRP A 233 -12.62 7.65 6.88
N ARG A 234 -11.35 7.25 6.79
CA ARG A 234 -10.38 7.44 7.89
C ARG A 234 -10.17 8.91 8.29
N LEU A 235 -10.41 9.84 7.37
CA LEU A 235 -10.36 11.28 7.59
C LEU A 235 -11.67 11.89 8.15
N GLY A 236 -12.68 11.06 8.44
CA GLY A 236 -13.98 11.47 8.98
C GLY A 236 -15.12 11.49 7.94
N GLY A 237 -14.90 10.93 6.75
CA GLY A 237 -15.92 10.76 5.73
C GLY A 237 -16.85 9.56 5.98
N PRO A 238 -17.83 9.32 5.09
CA PRO A 238 -18.76 8.20 5.21
C PRO A 238 -18.07 6.85 5.02
N LEU A 239 -18.59 5.81 5.69
CA LEU A 239 -18.12 4.43 5.53
C LEU A 239 -18.30 3.96 4.06
N PRO A 240 -17.28 3.39 3.41
CA PRO A 240 -17.39 2.93 2.02
C PRO A 240 -18.28 1.69 1.91
N ASP A 241 -19.26 1.73 1.00
CA ASP A 241 -20.05 0.55 0.63
C ASP A 241 -19.31 -0.25 -0.46
N GLN A 242 -18.68 -1.37 -0.06
CA GLN A 242 -17.86 -2.21 -0.95
C GLN A 242 -18.58 -2.61 -2.25
N LYS A 243 -19.92 -2.76 -2.23
CA LYS A 243 -20.71 -3.20 -3.39
C LYS A 243 -20.79 -2.16 -4.51
N ARG A 244 -20.43 -0.91 -4.23
CA ARG A 244 -20.49 0.19 -5.20
C ARG A 244 -19.26 0.29 -6.09
N PHE A 245 -18.19 -0.44 -5.77
CA PHE A 245 -16.91 -0.33 -6.46
C PHE A 245 -16.75 -1.48 -7.45
N ALA A 246 -16.38 -1.14 -8.69
CA ALA A 246 -16.08 -2.14 -9.72
C ALA A 246 -14.85 -2.98 -9.38
N VAL A 247 -13.87 -2.38 -8.70
CA VAL A 247 -12.62 -3.03 -8.29
C VAL A 247 -12.34 -2.72 -6.83
N VAL A 248 -12.12 -3.78 -6.04
CA VAL A 248 -11.67 -3.68 -4.64
C VAL A 248 -10.31 -4.39 -4.52
N PRO A 249 -9.19 -3.65 -4.50
CA PRO A 249 -7.86 -4.28 -4.40
C PRO A 249 -7.69 -5.03 -3.07
N GLY A 250 -7.16 -6.26 -3.14
CA GLY A 250 -7.08 -7.18 -1.98
C GLY A 250 -6.42 -6.58 -0.74
N GLY A 251 -5.23 -5.98 -0.87
CA GLY A 251 -4.52 -5.39 0.28
C GLY A 251 -5.29 -4.24 0.95
N TRP A 252 -6.04 -3.44 0.18
CA TRP A 252 -6.88 -2.37 0.74
C TRP A 252 -8.14 -2.92 1.40
N LYS A 253 -8.72 -3.99 0.83
CA LYS A 253 -9.86 -4.69 1.43
C LYS A 253 -9.52 -5.23 2.82
N GLU A 254 -8.39 -5.92 2.93
CA GLU A 254 -7.95 -6.50 4.20
C GLU A 254 -7.70 -5.43 5.27
N LYS A 255 -7.13 -4.27 4.88
CA LYS A 255 -6.96 -3.12 5.78
C LYS A 255 -8.29 -2.57 6.26
N PHE A 256 -9.23 -2.35 5.34
CA PHE A 256 -10.56 -1.88 5.64
C PHE A 256 -11.28 -2.80 6.63
N GLU A 257 -11.32 -4.11 6.36
CA GLU A 257 -11.99 -5.09 7.20
C GLU A 257 -11.36 -5.16 8.62
N LYS A 258 -10.04 -5.07 8.73
CA LYS A 258 -9.34 -5.03 10.03
C LYS A 258 -9.72 -3.80 10.86
N LEU A 259 -9.77 -2.61 10.23
CA LEU A 259 -10.13 -1.37 10.90
C LEU A 259 -11.62 -1.29 11.24
N GLU A 260 -12.50 -1.77 10.36
CA GLU A 260 -13.94 -1.83 10.62
C GLU A 260 -14.25 -2.74 11.83
N GLN A 261 -13.57 -3.90 11.91
CA GLN A 261 -13.68 -4.80 13.07
C GLN A 261 -13.16 -4.16 14.36
N SER A 262 -12.04 -3.44 14.32
CA SER A 262 -11.48 -2.79 15.51
C SER A 262 -12.40 -1.69 16.04
N GLN A 263 -13.03 -0.92 15.15
CA GLN A 263 -14.00 0.12 15.53
C GLN A 263 -15.28 -0.48 16.12
N THR A 264 -15.78 -1.58 15.56
CA THR A 264 -16.99 -2.26 16.06
C THR A 264 -16.78 -2.87 17.45
N THR A 265 -15.60 -3.43 17.71
CA THR A 265 -15.26 -4.05 19.00
C THR A 265 -15.16 -3.02 20.14
N ASN A 266 -14.82 -1.76 19.83
CA ASN A 266 -14.72 -0.68 20.81
C ASN A 266 -16.10 -0.15 21.28
N ILE A 267 -17.19 -0.47 20.59
CA ILE A 267 -18.54 0.02 20.91
C ILE A 267 -19.22 -0.85 21.99
N THR A 268 -18.83 -2.12 22.14
CA THR A 268 -19.46 -3.09 23.05
C THR A 268 -18.95 -3.09 24.51
N ALA A 269 -17.96 -2.26 24.86
CA ALA A 269 -17.45 -2.16 26.23
C ALA A 269 -18.19 -1.06 27.05
N SER A 270 -19.49 -1.22 27.27
CA SER A 270 -20.34 -0.26 27.98
C SER A 270 -20.31 -0.43 29.51
N ASP A 271 -19.12 -0.29 30.12
CA ASP A 271 -18.97 -0.11 31.57
C ASP A 271 -17.72 0.73 31.94
N GLN A 272 -17.30 1.62 31.03
CA GLN A 272 -16.07 2.38 31.18
C GLN A 272 -16.28 3.66 32.01
N GLN A 273 -15.53 3.75 33.11
CA GLN A 273 -15.33 4.95 33.93
C GLN A 273 -14.86 6.11 33.03
N LEU A 274 -15.63 7.21 33.01
CA LEU A 274 -15.36 8.40 32.21
C LEU A 274 -14.46 9.39 32.98
N TRP A 275 -13.20 9.50 32.57
CA TRP A 275 -12.22 10.46 33.09
C TRP A 275 -12.30 11.79 32.33
N ASP A 276 -12.00 12.91 32.99
CA ASP A 276 -12.03 14.25 32.39
C ASP A 276 -10.61 14.82 32.30
N TRP A 277 -10.19 15.24 31.10
CA TRP A 277 -8.87 15.83 30.84
C TRP A 277 -9.02 17.23 30.27
N ASN A 278 -8.63 18.23 31.06
CA ASN A 278 -8.56 19.62 30.63
C ASN A 278 -7.21 19.88 29.94
N PHE A 279 -7.19 20.17 28.64
CA PHE A 279 -5.94 20.37 27.91
C PHE A 279 -5.24 21.69 28.25
N SER A 280 -5.98 22.74 28.58
CA SER A 280 -5.40 24.05 28.91
C SER A 280 -4.57 24.01 30.20
N THR A 281 -5.01 23.21 31.18
CA THR A 281 -4.34 23.08 32.49
C THR A 281 -3.53 21.79 32.61
N GLY A 282 -3.73 20.83 31.70
CA GLY A 282 -3.18 19.48 31.78
C GLY A 282 -3.78 18.62 32.89
N ARG A 283 -4.82 19.08 33.58
CA ARG A 283 -5.42 18.39 34.73
C ARG A 283 -6.30 17.23 34.27
N ILE A 284 -6.07 16.05 34.85
CA ILE A 284 -6.86 14.84 34.64
C ILE A 284 -7.55 14.48 35.96
N GLU A 285 -8.86 14.27 35.89
CA GLU A 285 -9.70 13.88 37.02
C GLU A 285 -10.40 12.55 36.75
N SER A 286 -10.40 11.67 37.74
CA SER A 286 -11.20 10.44 37.71
C SER A 286 -12.70 10.74 37.93
N PRO A 287 -13.61 9.88 37.44
CA PRO A 287 -15.06 10.09 37.55
C PRO A 287 -15.57 10.18 39.00
N ASP A 288 -14.88 9.52 39.93
CA ASP A 288 -15.18 9.54 41.37
C ASP A 288 -14.48 10.72 42.10
N GLY A 289 -13.72 11.55 41.40
CA GLY A 289 -12.93 12.66 41.95
C GLY A 289 -11.76 12.25 42.85
N SER A 290 -11.53 10.95 43.04
CA SER A 290 -10.53 10.42 43.98
C SER A 290 -9.09 10.53 43.47
N SER A 291 -8.90 10.68 42.16
CA SER A 291 -7.58 10.80 41.53
C SER A 291 -7.52 12.06 40.69
N ARG A 292 -6.59 12.93 41.06
CA ARG A 292 -6.31 14.19 40.38
C ARG A 292 -4.81 14.30 40.15
N PHE A 293 -4.40 14.42 38.90
CA PHE A 293 -3.00 14.64 38.57
C PHE A 293 -2.86 15.57 37.36
N VAL A 294 -1.67 16.14 37.20
CA VAL A 294 -1.36 17.04 36.09
C VAL A 294 -0.47 16.30 35.10
N LEU A 295 -0.91 16.28 33.85
CA LEU A 295 -0.21 15.75 32.70
C LEU A 295 0.00 16.88 31.69
N LYS A 296 1.23 17.40 31.61
CA LYS A 296 1.56 18.48 30.67
C LYS A 296 1.26 18.01 29.24
N PRO A 297 0.48 18.74 28.43
CA PRO A 297 0.08 18.30 27.09
C PRO A 297 1.25 17.98 26.14
N SER A 298 2.41 18.63 26.34
CA SER A 298 3.64 18.40 25.57
C SER A 298 4.50 17.23 26.07
N SER A 299 4.14 16.59 27.19
CA SER A 299 4.90 15.46 27.74
C SER A 299 4.72 14.19 26.92
N LEU A 300 5.71 13.29 26.96
CA LEU A 300 5.61 11.98 26.32
C LEU A 300 4.46 11.13 26.89
N GLU A 301 4.16 11.26 28.19
CA GLU A 301 3.03 10.57 28.81
C GLU A 301 1.69 11.10 28.28
N ALA A 302 1.56 12.41 28.03
CA ALA A 302 0.37 12.99 27.39
C ALA A 302 0.24 12.55 25.94
N ARG A 303 1.34 12.47 25.19
CA ARG A 303 1.35 11.96 23.82
C ARG A 303 0.91 10.49 23.78
N LEU A 304 1.46 9.66 24.67
CA LEU A 304 1.05 8.26 24.81
C LEU A 304 -0.43 8.13 25.11
N LEU A 305 -0.95 8.92 26.07
CA LEU A 305 -2.37 8.88 26.41
C LEU A 305 -3.25 9.27 25.22
N LYS A 306 -2.88 10.32 24.47
CA LYS A 306 -3.61 10.73 23.25
C LYS A 306 -3.63 9.63 22.19
N LEU A 307 -2.51 8.97 21.95
CA LEU A 307 -2.42 7.87 20.97
C LEU A 307 -3.38 6.72 21.37
N LEU A 308 -3.40 6.35 22.64
CA LEU A 308 -4.24 5.27 23.14
C LEU A 308 -5.73 5.64 23.27
N MET A 309 -6.07 6.94 23.28
CA MET A 309 -7.45 7.43 23.28
C MET A 309 -8.14 7.27 21.92
N GLN A 310 -7.36 7.17 20.84
CA GLN A 310 -7.89 7.04 19.49
C GLN A 310 -8.19 5.57 19.19
N GLU A 311 -7.18 4.70 19.25
CA GLU A 311 -7.31 3.28 18.92
C GLU A 311 -6.31 2.41 19.68
N ARG A 312 -6.46 1.09 19.56
CA ARG A 312 -5.47 0.13 20.07
C ARG A 312 -4.19 0.25 19.24
N SER A 313 -3.03 0.33 19.88
CA SER A 313 -1.76 0.53 19.20
C SER A 313 -0.74 -0.52 19.59
N SER A 314 0.06 -1.00 18.63
CA SER A 314 1.15 -1.94 18.90
C SER A 314 2.25 -1.27 19.73
N LYS A 315 3.02 -2.05 20.49
CA LYS A 315 4.18 -1.54 21.25
C LYS A 315 5.14 -0.76 20.36
N GLN A 316 5.39 -1.30 19.18
CA GLN A 316 6.36 -0.75 18.23
C GLN A 316 5.88 0.57 17.62
N LEU A 317 4.59 0.67 17.26
CA LEU A 317 4.00 1.90 16.76
C LEU A 317 4.03 3.01 17.82
N LEU A 318 3.72 2.68 19.08
CA LEU A 318 3.80 3.63 20.18
C LEU A 318 5.24 4.10 20.40
N ILE A 319 6.21 3.19 20.41
CA ILE A 319 7.63 3.54 20.55
C ILE A 319 8.10 4.44 19.41
N GLU A 320 7.76 4.11 18.16
CA GLU A 320 8.13 4.88 16.98
C GLU A 320 7.52 6.30 17.03
N ALA A 321 6.24 6.42 17.38
CA ALA A 321 5.58 7.72 17.52
C ALA A 321 6.17 8.58 18.65
N LEU A 322 6.55 7.96 19.78
CA LEU A 322 7.09 8.65 20.95
C LEU A 322 8.56 9.03 20.80
N TRP A 323 9.35 8.19 20.13
CA TRP A 323 10.79 8.33 19.93
C TRP A 323 11.17 7.97 18.48
N PRO A 324 11.02 8.92 17.54
CA PRO A 324 11.27 8.67 16.11
C PRO A 324 12.76 8.48 15.77
N SER A 325 13.69 8.81 16.67
CA SER A 325 15.14 8.69 16.48
C SER A 325 15.70 7.38 17.04
N GLN A 326 16.59 6.74 16.28
CA GLN A 326 17.17 5.43 16.60
C GLN A 326 17.85 5.41 17.98
N GLY A 327 17.39 4.49 18.82
CA GLY A 327 18.09 4.03 20.02
C GLY A 327 18.07 2.50 20.05
N GLU A 328 18.93 1.89 20.86
CA GLU A 328 18.91 0.44 21.03
C GLU A 328 17.51 -0.03 21.46
N THR A 329 16.98 -1.02 20.75
CA THR A 329 15.61 -1.54 20.94
C THR A 329 15.31 -1.87 22.41
N GLN A 330 16.29 -2.44 23.12
CA GLN A 330 16.14 -2.82 24.53
C GLN A 330 16.03 -1.60 25.46
N LEU A 331 16.72 -0.50 25.14
CA LEU A 331 16.61 0.74 25.92
C LEU A 331 15.25 1.41 25.72
N LEU A 332 14.76 1.46 24.47
CA LEU A 332 13.44 2.01 24.15
C LEU A 332 12.32 1.18 24.79
N ASP A 333 12.43 -0.15 24.75
CA ASP A 333 11.50 -1.05 25.43
C ASP A 333 11.45 -0.79 26.94
N ASN A 334 12.60 -0.70 27.59
CA ASN A 334 12.68 -0.40 29.02
C ASN A 334 12.09 0.97 29.36
N ARG A 335 12.32 1.98 28.53
CA ARG A 335 11.75 3.33 28.70
C ARG A 335 10.24 3.31 28.53
N PHE A 336 9.75 2.60 27.52
CA PHE A 336 8.33 2.45 27.23
C PHE A 336 7.60 1.75 28.38
N HIS A 337 8.13 0.62 28.87
CA HIS A 337 7.56 -0.10 30.02
C HIS A 337 7.50 0.77 31.28
N ARG A 338 8.55 1.54 31.59
CA ARG A 338 8.53 2.49 32.72
C ARG A 338 7.48 3.57 32.54
N MET A 339 7.28 4.05 31.32
CA MET A 339 6.27 5.06 31.03
C MET A 339 4.85 4.52 31.18
N ILE A 340 4.57 3.34 30.65
CA ILE A 340 3.30 2.63 30.83
C ILE A 340 3.03 2.42 32.32
N SER A 341 3.99 1.89 33.08
CA SER A 341 3.82 1.64 34.52
C SER A 341 3.54 2.92 35.32
N ARG A 342 4.21 4.04 34.99
CA ARG A 342 3.94 5.34 35.63
C ARG A 342 2.55 5.86 35.31
N LEU A 343 2.15 5.78 34.04
CA LEU A 343 0.85 6.26 33.60
C LEU A 343 -0.28 5.36 34.15
N ASN A 344 -0.09 4.04 34.17
CA ASN A 344 -1.03 3.10 34.79
C ASN A 344 -1.21 3.32 36.28
N ARG A 345 -0.15 3.69 37.01
CA ARG A 345 -0.29 4.06 38.42
C ARG A 345 -1.21 5.28 38.61
N LYS A 346 -1.10 6.26 37.72
CA LYS A 346 -1.95 7.48 37.74
C LYS A 346 -3.39 7.18 37.31
N LEU A 347 -3.56 6.28 36.34
CA LEU A 347 -4.86 5.90 35.76
C LEU A 347 -5.51 4.67 36.43
N LYS A 348 -4.99 4.22 37.58
CA LYS A 348 -5.43 3.00 38.28
C LYS A 348 -5.55 1.76 37.39
N GLY A 349 -4.55 1.53 36.53
CA GLY A 349 -4.52 0.40 35.59
C GLY A 349 -5.35 0.63 34.32
N GLY A 350 -5.61 1.88 33.95
CA GLY A 350 -6.43 2.22 32.78
C GLY A 350 -5.86 1.84 31.41
N ILE A 351 -4.60 1.40 31.31
CA ILE A 351 -3.96 0.92 30.08
C ILE A 351 -3.73 -0.58 30.20
N GLU A 352 -4.25 -1.33 29.22
CA GLU A 352 -4.18 -2.78 29.16
C GLU A 352 -3.38 -3.25 27.94
N PHE A 353 -2.73 -4.41 28.06
CA PHE A 353 -2.01 -5.07 26.97
C PHE A 353 -2.63 -6.45 26.72
N ASP A 354 -3.21 -6.65 25.53
CA ASP A 354 -3.93 -7.89 25.17
C ASP A 354 -3.03 -9.01 24.63
N GLY A 355 -1.71 -8.87 24.78
CA GLY A 355 -0.70 -9.74 24.18
C GLY A 355 -0.17 -9.26 22.84
N LYS A 356 -0.85 -8.30 22.18
CA LYS A 356 -0.41 -7.74 20.89
C LYS A 356 -0.47 -6.21 20.84
N HIS A 357 -1.48 -5.59 21.44
CA HIS A 357 -1.71 -4.15 21.42
C HIS A 357 -1.96 -3.60 22.83
N TYR A 358 -1.55 -2.34 23.01
CA TYR A 358 -1.95 -1.52 24.14
C TYR A 358 -3.23 -0.77 23.81
N HIS A 359 -4.13 -0.67 24.78
CA HIS A 359 -5.37 0.10 24.65
C HIS A 359 -5.79 0.69 25.99
N LEU A 360 -6.61 1.74 25.95
CA LEU A 360 -7.24 2.26 27.15
C LEU A 360 -8.50 1.45 27.49
N ARG A 361 -8.55 0.96 28.73
CA ARG A 361 -9.74 0.39 29.34
C ARG A 361 -10.70 1.47 29.87
N ILE A 362 -10.19 2.69 30.07
CA ILE A 362 -10.95 3.84 30.56
C ILE A 362 -11.29 4.78 29.40
N ARG A 363 -12.41 5.51 29.52
CA ARG A 363 -12.79 6.53 28.55
C ARG A 363 -12.33 7.89 29.06
N VAL A 364 -11.53 8.61 28.27
CA VAL A 364 -11.06 9.96 28.63
C VAL A 364 -11.81 10.98 27.77
N LYS A 365 -12.59 11.85 28.40
CA LYS A 365 -13.20 13.02 27.77
C LYS A 365 -12.21 14.16 27.83
N THR A 366 -12.06 14.90 26.74
CA THR A 366 -11.21 16.09 26.69
C THR A 366 -12.05 17.36 26.71
N ARG A 367 -11.56 18.37 27.42
CA ARG A 367 -12.14 19.71 27.51
C ARG A 367 -11.12 20.78 27.15
#